data_AF-A0A3B0TT29-F1
#
_entry.id   AF-A0A3B0TT29-F1
#
_cell.length_a   1.000
_cell.length_b   1.000
_cell.length_c   1.000
_cell.angle_alpha   90.00
_cell.angle_beta   90.00
_cell.angle_gamma   90.00
#
_symmetry.space_group_name_H-M   'P 1'
#
loop_
_entity.id
_entity.type
_entity.pdbx_description
1 polymer ?
#
loop_
_entity_poly.entity_id
_entity_poly.type
_entity_poly.pdbx_seq_one_letter_code
_entity_poly.pdbx_strand_id
1 'polypeptide(L)' 'MRLGHDNPQEEEEDWTYASDHFEFHQRNIPYIYFGVENHVDYHKPTDTVDKINTNFYTEAVKVIIQSIENIDLNN' A
#
# COMPACT_ATOMS: atom_id res chain seq x y z
N MET A 1 -0.64 12.46 3.66
CA MET A 1 -0.44 11.28 2.79
C MET A 1 0.32 11.79 1.59
N ARG A 2 1.57 11.35 1.39
CA ARG A 2 2.34 11.71 0.18
C ARG A 2 1.63 11.00 -0.98
N LEU A 3 1.34 11.70 -2.07
CA LEU A 3 0.74 11.08 -3.26
C LEU A 3 1.78 10.14 -3.89
N GLY A 4 1.30 9.01 -4.43
CA GLY A 4 2.03 7.74 -4.56
C GLY A 4 3.28 7.74 -5.42
N HIS A 5 4.02 6.63 -5.33
CA HIS A 5 5.30 6.43 -6.00
C HIS A 5 5.17 5.89 -7.44
N ASP A 6 4.01 6.01 -8.09
CA ASP A 6 3.73 5.39 -9.39
C ASP A 6 4.12 6.29 -10.59
N ASN A 7 4.95 7.31 -10.36
CA ASN A 7 5.41 8.23 -11.40
C ASN A 7 6.84 7.87 -11.85
N PRO A 8 7.04 7.28 -13.05
CA PRO A 8 8.35 6.88 -13.53
C PRO A 8 9.30 8.07 -13.84
N GLN A 9 8.81 9.31 -13.72
CA GLN A 9 9.60 10.54 -13.87
C GLN A 9 10.07 11.10 -12.52
N GLU A 10 9.60 10.56 -11.41
CA GLU A 10 10.07 10.89 -10.07
C GLU A 10 11.22 9.97 -9.66
N GLU A 11 12.17 10.48 -8.86
CA GLU A 11 13.31 9.70 -8.34
C GLU A 11 12.90 8.66 -7.28
N GLU A 12 11.61 8.59 -6.94
CA GLU A 12 11.04 7.67 -5.96
C GLU A 12 10.72 6.29 -6.59
N GLU A 13 10.70 5.21 -5.80
CA GLU A 13 10.55 3.84 -6.30
C GLU A 13 9.20 3.58 -6.99
N ASP A 14 9.17 3.15 -8.25
CA ASP A 14 7.92 2.79 -8.93
C ASP A 14 7.22 1.57 -8.27
N TRP A 15 6.11 1.83 -7.59
CA TRP A 15 5.34 0.79 -6.87
C TRP A 15 4.35 0.03 -7.76
N THR A 16 4.24 0.40 -9.03
CA THR A 16 3.38 -0.28 -10.02
C THR A 16 3.65 -1.78 -10.10
N TYR A 17 4.91 -2.19 -9.89
CA TYR A 17 5.39 -3.58 -10.01
C TYR A 17 5.73 -4.22 -8.67
N ALA A 18 5.41 -3.57 -7.54
CA ALA A 18 5.96 -3.93 -6.23
C ALA A 18 5.20 -5.07 -5.50
N SER A 19 3.99 -5.43 -5.94
CA SER A 19 3.17 -6.45 -5.28
C SER A 19 2.15 -7.09 -6.24
N ASP A 20 1.21 -7.85 -5.70
CA ASP A 20 0.24 -8.65 -6.47
C ASP A 20 -0.64 -7.84 -7.44
N HIS A 21 -0.82 -6.54 -7.18
CA HIS A 21 -1.58 -5.64 -8.08
C HIS A 21 -0.92 -5.47 -9.45
N PHE A 22 0.36 -5.84 -9.60
CA PHE A 22 1.06 -5.87 -10.88
C PHE A 22 0.27 -6.60 -11.98
N GLU A 23 -0.33 -7.76 -11.68
CA GLU A 23 -1.09 -8.54 -12.66
C GLU A 23 -2.37 -7.82 -13.12
N PHE A 24 -2.95 -6.98 -12.27
CA PHE A 24 -4.09 -6.13 -12.59
C PHE A 24 -3.64 -4.98 -13.49
N HIS A 25 -2.52 -4.35 -13.16
CA HIS A 25 -1.91 -3.30 -13.97
C HIS A 25 -1.63 -3.79 -15.41
N GLN A 26 -0.97 -4.94 -15.57
CA GLN A 26 -0.67 -5.51 -16.89
C GLN A 26 -1.90 -5.73 -17.78
N ARG A 27 -3.07 -5.93 -17.17
CA ARG A 27 -4.33 -6.23 -17.85
C ARG A 27 -5.25 -5.01 -17.97
N ASN A 28 -4.79 -3.83 -17.57
CA ASN A 28 -5.59 -2.59 -17.51
C ASN A 28 -6.84 -2.75 -16.63
N ILE A 29 -6.76 -3.55 -15.56
CA ILE A 29 -7.82 -3.67 -14.57
C ILE A 29 -7.57 -2.61 -13.49
N PRO A 30 -8.54 -1.74 -13.15
CA PRO A 30 -8.36 -0.74 -12.09
C PRO A 30 -8.07 -1.38 -10.73
N TYR A 31 -7.14 -0.80 -9.98
CA TYR A 31 -6.76 -1.25 -8.64
C TYR A 31 -6.43 -0.05 -7.74
N ILE A 32 -6.43 -0.29 -6.43
CA ILE A 32 -5.89 0.60 -5.41
C ILE A 32 -4.92 -0.22 -4.57
N TYR A 33 -3.69 0.26 -4.42
CA TYR A 33 -2.65 -0.38 -3.61
C TYR A 33 -2.39 0.42 -2.34
N PHE A 34 -2.43 -0.25 -1.18
CA PHE A 34 -2.11 0.33 0.12
C PHE A 34 -0.80 -0.27 0.63
N GLY A 35 0.33 0.29 0.19
CA GLY A 35 1.68 -0.16 0.55
C GLY A 35 2.34 0.69 1.63
N VAL A 36 3.45 0.17 2.16
CA VAL A 36 4.41 0.90 2.99
C VAL A 36 5.82 0.65 2.47
N GLU A 37 6.74 1.56 2.77
CA GLU A 37 8.17 1.37 2.49
C GLU A 37 8.73 0.13 3.19
N ASN A 38 9.82 -0.42 2.66
CA ASN A 38 10.56 -1.50 3.30
C ASN A 38 11.04 -1.10 4.71
N HIS A 39 10.86 -2.00 5.67
CA HIS A 39 11.34 -1.81 7.04
C HIS A 39 12.63 -2.60 7.32
N VAL A 40 13.30 -2.27 8.43
CA VAL A 40 14.61 -2.86 8.79
C VAL A 40 14.59 -4.38 8.95
N ASP A 41 13.42 -4.96 9.22
CA ASP A 41 13.21 -6.39 9.43
C ASP A 41 12.66 -7.12 8.18
N TYR A 42 12.45 -6.42 7.07
CA TYR A 42 11.89 -7.01 5.85
C TYR A 42 12.72 -8.21 5.36
N HIS A 43 12.04 -9.32 5.02
CA HIS A 43 12.64 -10.61 4.64
C HIS A 43 13.64 -11.20 5.66
N LYS A 44 13.46 -10.89 6.95
CA LYS A 44 14.28 -11.47 8.03
C LYS A 44 13.42 -12.22 9.04
N PRO A 45 13.98 -13.24 9.72
CA PRO A 45 13.28 -13.93 10.82
C PRO A 45 12.94 -13.03 12.01
N THR A 46 13.47 -11.80 12.06
CA THR A 46 13.17 -10.80 13.09
C THR A 46 11.89 -10.02 12.82
N ASP A 47 11.26 -10.20 11.65
CA ASP A 47 9.92 -9.68 11.36
C ASP A 47 8.88 -10.43 12.20
N THR A 48 8.59 -9.88 13.37
CA THR A 48 7.90 -10.55 14.47
C THR A 48 6.89 -9.61 15.09
N VAL A 49 5.87 -10.17 15.75
CA VAL A 49 4.70 -9.44 16.26
C VAL A 49 5.09 -8.30 17.22
N ASP A 50 6.16 -8.46 17.99
CA ASP A 50 6.62 -7.42 18.93
C ASP A 50 7.19 -6.17 18.22
N LYS A 51 7.45 -6.23 16.91
CA LYS A 51 7.88 -5.09 16.08
C LYS A 51 6.73 -4.30 15.47
N ILE A 52 5.49 -4.79 15.58
CA ILE A 52 4.32 -4.14 14.99
C ILE A 52 4.00 -2.84 15.72
N ASN A 53 3.89 -1.74 14.98
CA ASN A 53 3.27 -0.51 15.46
C ASN A 53 1.74 -0.64 15.40
N THR A 54 1.12 -1.02 16.52
CA THR A 54 -0.33 -1.27 16.60
C THR A 54 -1.18 -0.02 16.33
N ASN A 55 -0.67 1.17 16.68
CA ASN A 55 -1.38 2.42 16.42
C ASN A 55 -1.42 2.72 14.93
N PHE A 56 -0.28 2.58 14.23
CA PHE A 56 -0.23 2.75 12.78
C PHE A 56 -1.14 1.74 12.08
N TYR A 57 -1.08 0.46 12.46
CA TYR A 57 -1.95 -0.58 11.90
C TYR A 57 -3.44 -0.21 12.03
N THR A 58 -3.87 0.22 13.23
CA THR A 58 -5.27 0.58 13.48
C THR A 58 -5.72 1.76 12.61
N GLU A 59 -4.88 2.79 12.48
CA GLU A 59 -5.21 3.95 11.65
C GLU A 59 -5.22 3.60 10.15
N ALA A 60 -4.29 2.74 9.69
CA ALA A 60 -4.28 2.25 8.30
C ALA A 60 -5.57 1.49 7.97
N VAL A 61 -6.04 0.60 8.85
CA VAL A 61 -7.31 -0.12 8.67
C VAL A 61 -8.49 0.85 8.57
N LYS A 62 -8.55 1.88 9.44
CA LYS A 62 -9.62 2.90 9.38
C LYS A 62 -9.61 3.65 8.05
N VAL A 63 -8.44 4.03 7.55
CA VAL A 63 -8.30 4.71 6.24
C VAL A 63 -8.80 3.82 5.11
N ILE A 64 -8.46 2.52 5.12
CA ILE A 64 -8.91 1.58 4.09
C ILE A 64 -10.43 1.44 4.11
N ILE A 65 -11.03 1.27 5.30
CA ILE A 65 -12.50 1.22 5.46
C ILE A 65 -13.14 2.48 4.90
N GLN A 66 -12.66 3.66 5.31
CA GLN A 66 -13.21 4.93 4.86
C GLN A 66 -13.09 5.12 3.34
N SER A 67 -11.99 4.64 2.75
CA SER A 67 -11.77 4.69 1.30
C SER A 67 -12.79 3.84 0.55
N ILE A 68 -13.04 2.61 1.03
CA ILE A 68 -14.04 1.71 0.44
C ILE A 68 -15.44 2.31 0.56
N GLU A 69 -15.83 2.79 1.74
CA GLU A 69 -17.13 3.43 1.96
C GLU A 69 -17.33 4.63 1.03
N ASN A 70 -16.30 5.46 0.85
CA ASN A 70 -16.36 6.60 -0.05
C ASN A 70 -16.50 6.19 -1.53
N ILE A 71 -15.87 5.09 -1.94
CA ILE A 71 -16.04 4.57 -3.31
C ILE A 71 -17.46 4.03 -3.49
N ASP A 72 -17.96 3.25 -2.54
CA ASP A 72 -19.30 2.65 -2.61
C ASP A 72 -20.41 3.71 -2.61
N LEU A 73 -20.27 4.78 -1.83
CA LEU A 73 -21.27 5.86 -1.72
C LEU A 73 -21.28 6.85 -2.89
N ASN A 74 -20.20 6.92 -3.67
CA ASN A 74 -20.06 7.86 -4.80
C ASN A 74 -20.16 7.17 -6.18
N ASN A 75 -20.67 5.94 -6.23
CA ASN A 75 -21.03 5.21 -7.45
C ASN A 75 -22.48 5.46 -7.88
#